data_AF-A0A1A0HF28-F1
#
_entry.id   AF-A0A1A0HF28-F1
#
_cell.length_a   1.000
_cell.length_b   1.000
_cell.length_c   1.000
_cell.angle_alpha   90.00
_cell.angle_beta   90.00
_cell.angle_gamma   90.00
#
_symmetry.space_group_name_H-M   'P 1'
#
loop_
_entity.id
_entity.type
_entity.pdbx_description
1 polymer ?
#
loop_
_entity_poly.entity_id
_entity_poly.type
_entity_poly.pdbx_seq_one_letter_code
_entity_poly.pdbx_strand_id
1 'polypeptide(L)'
;MGPATPEPGASPAQASSRWEHESDADDSSESEFKDSAEAFGLPEIKQETANKVTALPSATVEALSLLEARQLEISIRFDAKDEGQRRAISTGVESVRKTYRDIRSAIGHLPVELLRGEHVDWGLWDRVVEDYHDTVLHEQQQLARAVAGGIPEEVRGIVWQLVARSKSLPLEELFMHLKTEPCVHERAIKRDLTRTSFFAAVEAAGKARELYDVVLAYANFDPDVGYTQGMVFIAVPLVMNMAGSEAFCLLVSLMKDYGLRELFCPEMRGLHLLLHQFDRLLAVHRPLLYNHLLRQGVRLSMYASQWFLTFFSYKFPLPVVLRVFDMVITQGMEAVLRLALNLMLQNEPFLLPLPFDRLLDFLKDRLFNVYAGDGREPADDAPVNRRFLILARRPAARSLPPYDLDAFIRDSMQIDVSPLDLARWKAEFDLLLSQDSRRAADINTLRAQNGCLRHEVKAVEIQTHALRHDHLASVQSLVDVKIALPELQGDVDELASQVASLEASIHRMELRVGAGHADIPQDIDARIQELLAQNAQETERLSSLEDQLGELCLQEEALAAELKKSKKWFWKH
;
A
#
# COMPACT_ATOMS: atom_id res chain seq x y z
N MET A 1 -44.88 0.68 -8.35
CA MET A 1 -44.14 0.00 -9.44
C MET A 1 -43.21 1.02 -10.08
N GLY A 2 -41.94 0.99 -9.73
CA GLY A 2 -40.88 1.79 -10.35
C GLY A 2 -39.65 0.88 -10.49
N PRO A 3 -38.92 0.94 -11.62
CA PRO A 3 -37.83 0.02 -11.89
C PRO A 3 -36.55 0.45 -11.15
N ALA A 4 -35.92 -0.49 -10.45
CA ALA A 4 -34.65 -0.30 -9.78
C ALA A 4 -33.51 -0.38 -10.80
N THR A 5 -32.69 0.67 -10.86
CA THR A 5 -31.40 0.73 -11.55
C THR A 5 -30.34 -0.05 -10.78
N PRO A 6 -29.43 -0.81 -11.44
CA PRO A 6 -28.34 -1.51 -10.75
C PRO A 6 -27.14 -0.58 -10.52
N GLU A 7 -26.57 -0.63 -9.32
CA GLU A 7 -25.33 0.06 -8.93
C GLU A 7 -24.09 -0.54 -9.64
N PRO A 8 -23.02 0.24 -9.88
CA PRO A 8 -21.80 -0.25 -10.50
C PRO A 8 -20.80 -0.83 -9.48
N GLY A 9 -20.39 -2.07 -9.77
CA GLY A 9 -19.10 -2.74 -9.52
C GLY A 9 -18.13 -2.19 -8.47
N ALA A 10 -17.89 -3.03 -7.46
CA ALA A 10 -16.81 -2.90 -6.47
C ALA A 10 -15.39 -2.88 -7.12
N SER A 11 -14.55 -1.98 -6.60
CA SER A 11 -13.13 -1.79 -6.93
C SER A 11 -12.25 -2.99 -6.47
N PRO A 12 -11.09 -3.27 -7.11
CA PRO A 12 -10.28 -4.47 -6.87
C PRO A 12 -9.55 -4.57 -5.52
N ALA A 13 -9.73 -3.62 -4.59
CA ALA A 13 -8.88 -3.45 -3.42
C ALA A 13 -9.23 -4.31 -2.18
N GLN A 14 -10.27 -5.15 -2.21
CA GLN A 14 -10.76 -5.83 -0.99
C GLN A 14 -10.45 -7.33 -0.89
N ALA A 15 -9.61 -7.87 -1.78
CA ALA A 15 -9.14 -9.26 -1.66
C ALA A 15 -7.79 -9.40 -0.93
N SER A 16 -7.19 -8.30 -0.45
CA SER A 16 -5.91 -8.28 0.28
C SER A 16 -6.05 -8.28 1.80
N SER A 17 -7.26 -8.17 2.34
CA SER A 17 -7.52 -7.91 3.76
C SER A 17 -7.28 -9.09 4.72
N ARG A 18 -6.48 -10.10 4.34
CA ARG A 18 -6.06 -11.17 5.26
C ARG A 18 -4.59 -11.07 5.69
N TRP A 19 -3.85 -10.07 5.21
CA TRP A 19 -2.41 -9.95 5.45
C TRP A 19 -1.97 -8.58 6.01
N GLU A 20 -2.92 -7.68 6.28
CA GLU A 20 -2.68 -6.38 6.93
C GLU A 20 -3.15 -6.43 8.37
N HIS A 21 -2.32 -6.93 9.29
CA HIS A 21 -2.36 -6.49 10.68
C HIS A 21 -1.02 -6.82 11.36
N GLU A 22 -0.52 -5.83 12.09
CA GLU A 22 0.67 -5.80 12.95
C GLU A 22 1.98 -5.33 12.29
N SER A 23 2.16 -3.99 12.25
CA SER A 23 3.47 -3.35 12.36
C SER A 23 3.35 -2.00 13.05
N ASP A 24 3.54 -1.96 14.37
CA ASP A 24 3.97 -0.76 15.09
C ASP A 24 5.33 -1.10 15.71
N ALA A 25 6.41 -0.45 15.25
CA ALA A 25 7.71 -0.52 15.90
C ALA A 25 8.52 0.77 15.69
N ASP A 26 9.00 1.26 16.83
CA ASP A 26 9.80 2.46 17.15
C ASP A 26 10.92 2.90 16.17
N ASP A 27 10.97 4.21 15.93
CA ASP A 27 11.80 4.95 14.96
C ASP A 27 13.08 5.56 15.59
N SER A 28 13.92 4.73 16.23
CA SER A 28 15.12 5.26 16.92
C SER A 28 16.42 4.49 16.71
N SER A 29 16.47 3.55 15.76
CA SER A 29 17.68 2.75 15.45
C SER A 29 18.23 2.94 14.02
N GLU A 30 17.61 3.81 13.20
CA GLU A 30 18.00 3.98 11.79
C GLU A 30 19.33 4.72 11.56
N SER A 31 19.85 5.47 12.54
CA SER A 31 21.02 6.34 12.30
C SER A 31 22.38 5.64 12.40
N GLU A 32 22.50 4.52 13.13
CA GLU A 32 23.80 3.84 13.30
C GLU A 32 24.09 2.79 12.20
N PHE A 33 23.06 2.34 11.46
CA PHE A 33 23.21 1.31 10.43
C PHE A 33 23.68 1.84 9.06
N LYS A 34 23.34 3.09 8.72
CA LYS A 34 23.77 3.72 7.44
C LYS A 34 25.28 3.96 7.39
N ASP A 35 25.90 4.31 8.52
CA ASP A 35 27.34 4.60 8.60
C ASP A 35 28.22 3.36 8.33
N SER A 36 27.71 2.14 8.61
CA SER A 36 28.47 0.91 8.39
C SER A 36 28.45 0.46 6.92
N ALA A 37 27.37 0.72 6.17
CA ALA A 37 27.28 0.37 4.76
C ALA A 37 28.16 1.27 3.86
N GLU A 38 28.31 2.54 4.24
CA GLU A 38 29.18 3.51 3.55
C GLU A 38 30.67 3.19 3.73
N ALA A 39 31.07 2.62 4.88
CA ALA A 39 32.45 2.26 5.17
C ALA A 39 33.03 1.15 4.26
N PHE A 40 32.17 0.34 3.62
CA PHE A 40 32.58 -0.75 2.72
C PHE A 40 32.51 -0.37 1.22
N GLY A 41 32.24 0.89 0.87
CA GLY A 41 32.21 1.35 -0.52
C GLY A 41 31.17 0.65 -1.40
N LEU A 42 30.09 0.14 -0.79
CA LEU A 42 28.99 -0.51 -1.50
C LEU A 42 28.01 0.55 -2.02
N PRO A 43 27.45 0.39 -3.24
CA PRO A 43 26.44 1.32 -3.73
C PRO A 43 25.19 1.22 -2.85
N GLU A 44 24.75 2.35 -2.29
CA GLU A 44 23.43 2.46 -1.67
C GLU A 44 22.39 1.94 -2.65
N ILE A 45 21.45 1.11 -2.16
CA ILE A 45 20.26 0.69 -2.93
C ILE A 45 19.29 1.88 -2.96
N LYS A 46 19.70 3.01 -3.51
CA LYS A 46 18.78 4.11 -3.81
C LYS A 46 17.97 3.72 -5.04
N GLN A 47 16.67 3.98 -5.00
CA GLN A 47 15.70 3.77 -6.09
C GLN A 47 16.03 4.52 -7.40
N GLU A 48 17.17 5.22 -7.49
CA GLU A 48 17.60 5.98 -8.67
C GLU A 48 17.92 5.13 -9.90
N THR A 49 18.03 3.81 -9.78
CA THR A 49 18.19 2.91 -10.94
C THR A 49 16.87 2.58 -11.64
N ALA A 50 15.71 2.76 -11.00
CA ALA A 50 14.41 2.46 -11.61
C ALA A 50 14.10 3.38 -12.81
N ASN A 51 14.59 4.62 -12.81
CA ASN A 51 14.33 5.60 -13.87
C ASN A 51 15.33 5.56 -15.04
N LYS A 52 16.41 4.78 -14.95
CA LYS A 52 17.33 4.53 -16.09
C LYS A 52 17.11 3.17 -16.76
N VAL A 53 16.30 2.28 -16.17
CA VAL A 53 15.99 0.94 -16.69
C VAL A 53 14.78 0.92 -17.64
N THR A 54 14.07 2.04 -17.79
CA THR A 54 12.91 2.15 -18.70
C THR A 54 13.25 2.28 -20.18
N ALA A 55 14.54 2.39 -20.54
CA ALA A 55 15.00 2.25 -21.91
C ALA A 55 15.83 0.97 -22.04
N LEU A 56 15.17 -0.16 -22.31
CA LEU A 56 15.86 -1.33 -22.85
C LEU A 56 16.64 -0.87 -24.09
N PRO A 57 17.96 -1.05 -24.15
CA PRO A 57 18.73 -0.67 -25.33
C PRO A 57 18.24 -1.48 -26.52
N SER A 58 18.20 -0.85 -27.70
CA SER A 58 17.81 -1.44 -28.99
C SER A 58 18.42 -2.84 -29.25
N ALA A 59 19.56 -3.16 -28.65
CA ALA A 59 20.23 -4.46 -28.75
C ALA A 59 19.48 -5.62 -28.07
N THR A 60 18.74 -5.38 -26.98
CA THR A 60 17.91 -6.43 -26.32
C THR A 60 16.64 -6.76 -27.10
N VAL A 61 16.24 -5.84 -27.98
CA VAL A 61 15.07 -5.91 -28.86
C VAL A 61 15.36 -6.78 -30.11
N GLU A 62 16.64 -6.94 -30.47
CA GLU A 62 17.10 -7.74 -31.62
C GLU A 62 17.44 -9.20 -31.26
N ALA A 63 17.53 -9.55 -29.96
CA ALA A 63 17.87 -10.89 -29.52
C ALA A 63 16.76 -11.90 -29.90
N LEU A 64 17.15 -12.99 -30.56
CA LEU A 64 16.21 -14.00 -31.06
C LEU A 64 15.80 -15.01 -29.97
N SER A 65 16.46 -15.00 -28.81
CA SER A 65 16.21 -15.95 -27.73
C SER A 65 16.33 -15.32 -26.34
N LEU A 66 15.68 -15.92 -25.34
CA LEU A 66 15.82 -15.50 -23.94
C LEU A 66 17.26 -15.63 -23.41
N LEU A 67 18.03 -16.64 -23.85
CA LEU A 67 19.43 -16.82 -23.43
C LEU A 67 20.30 -15.65 -23.90
N GLU A 68 20.18 -15.30 -25.18
CA GLU A 68 20.94 -14.19 -25.77
C GLU A 68 20.52 -12.84 -25.18
N ALA A 69 19.20 -12.60 -25.07
CA ALA A 69 18.67 -11.40 -24.46
C ALA A 69 19.21 -11.22 -23.02
N ARG A 70 19.22 -12.31 -22.25
CA ARG A 70 19.74 -12.28 -20.88
C ARG A 70 21.23 -12.03 -20.83
N GLN A 71 22.02 -12.71 -21.67
CA GLN A 71 23.47 -12.52 -21.68
C GLN A 71 23.86 -11.09 -22.08
N LEU A 72 23.16 -10.50 -23.05
CA LEU A 72 23.36 -9.09 -23.43
C LEU A 72 23.05 -8.15 -22.26
N GLU A 73 21.96 -8.39 -21.55
CA GLU A 73 21.59 -7.58 -20.37
C GLU A 73 22.65 -7.66 -19.26
N ILE A 74 23.16 -8.86 -18.96
CA ILE A 74 24.23 -9.06 -17.98
C ILE A 74 25.50 -8.32 -18.41
N SER A 75 25.87 -8.40 -19.69
CA SER A 75 27.03 -7.69 -20.23
C SER A 75 26.88 -6.17 -20.15
N ILE A 76 25.74 -5.62 -20.58
CA ILE A 76 25.46 -4.18 -20.51
C ILE A 76 25.51 -3.68 -19.06
N ARG A 77 24.89 -4.41 -18.12
CA ARG A 77 24.92 -4.06 -16.70
C ARG A 77 26.33 -4.13 -16.14
N PHE A 78 27.13 -5.11 -16.54
CA PHE A 78 28.53 -5.20 -16.14
C PHE A 78 29.36 -4.03 -16.67
N ASP A 79 29.14 -3.64 -17.92
CA ASP A 79 29.80 -2.50 -18.56
C ASP A 79 29.33 -1.14 -18.04
N ALA A 80 28.24 -1.10 -17.29
CA ALA A 80 27.78 0.10 -16.58
C ALA A 80 28.39 0.24 -15.18
N LYS A 81 28.97 -0.83 -14.59
CA LYS A 81 29.55 -0.82 -13.23
C LYS A 81 30.88 -0.08 -13.18
N ASP A 82 31.29 0.37 -11.99
CA ASP A 82 32.59 1.01 -11.78
C ASP A 82 33.76 0.03 -11.96
N GLU A 83 34.95 0.54 -12.27
CA GLU A 83 36.16 -0.29 -12.47
C GLU A 83 36.50 -1.15 -11.25
N GLY A 84 36.24 -0.65 -10.03
CA GLY A 84 36.45 -1.41 -8.80
C GLY A 84 35.52 -2.62 -8.70
N GLN A 85 34.23 -2.42 -9.00
CA GLN A 85 33.23 -3.47 -9.02
C GLN A 85 33.49 -4.51 -10.11
N ARG A 86 33.90 -4.06 -11.31
CA ARG A 86 34.27 -4.97 -12.41
C ARG A 86 35.47 -5.85 -12.03
N ARG A 87 36.48 -5.29 -11.38
CA ARG A 87 37.64 -6.04 -10.86
C ARG A 87 37.25 -7.06 -9.80
N ALA A 88 36.38 -6.68 -8.87
CA ALA A 88 35.86 -7.60 -7.85
C ALA A 88 35.11 -8.78 -8.47
N ILE A 89 34.20 -8.52 -9.42
CA ILE A 89 33.46 -9.56 -10.14
C ILE A 89 34.41 -10.47 -10.93
N SER A 90 35.38 -9.91 -11.66
CA SER A 90 36.36 -10.69 -12.42
C SER A 90 37.20 -11.60 -11.52
N THR A 91 37.53 -11.14 -10.31
CA THR A 91 38.26 -11.92 -9.31
C THR A 91 37.38 -13.04 -8.74
N GLY A 92 36.10 -12.74 -8.48
CA GLY A 92 35.10 -13.73 -8.09
C GLY A 92 34.93 -14.83 -9.14
N VAL A 93 34.80 -14.47 -10.42
CA VAL A 93 34.71 -15.43 -11.54
C VAL A 93 35.93 -16.34 -11.58
N GLU A 94 37.15 -15.82 -11.41
CA GLU A 94 38.36 -16.66 -11.40
C GLU A 94 38.38 -17.62 -10.20
N SER A 95 37.89 -17.19 -9.04
CA SER A 95 37.70 -18.08 -7.89
C SER A 95 36.71 -19.21 -8.19
N VAL A 96 35.56 -18.91 -8.83
CA VAL A 96 34.58 -19.92 -9.26
C VAL A 96 35.21 -20.91 -10.24
N ARG A 97 35.98 -20.42 -11.24
CA ARG A 97 36.69 -21.28 -12.20
C ARG A 97 37.72 -22.18 -11.54
N LYS A 98 38.40 -21.72 -10.50
CA LYS A 98 39.32 -22.56 -9.72
C LYS A 98 38.56 -23.69 -9.02
N THR A 99 37.47 -23.38 -8.33
CA THR A 99 36.62 -24.40 -7.66
C THR A 99 36.09 -25.43 -8.66
N TYR A 100 35.70 -25.00 -9.86
CA TYR A 100 35.31 -25.91 -10.94
C TYR A 100 36.42 -26.86 -11.36
N ARG A 101 37.65 -26.36 -11.59
CA ARG A 101 38.80 -27.19 -11.94
C ARG A 101 39.12 -28.22 -10.87
N ASP A 102 39.01 -27.84 -9.60
CA ASP A 102 39.22 -28.74 -8.46
C ASP A 102 38.18 -29.88 -8.47
N ILE A 103 36.89 -29.55 -8.63
CA ILE A 103 35.81 -30.54 -8.73
C ILE A 103 35.97 -31.43 -9.96
N ARG A 104 36.32 -30.85 -11.11
CA ARG A 104 36.57 -31.59 -12.34
C ARG A 104 37.73 -32.57 -12.18
N SER A 105 38.80 -32.18 -11.49
CA SER A 105 39.94 -33.06 -11.23
C SER A 105 39.58 -34.21 -10.28
N ALA A 106 38.68 -33.98 -9.33
CA ALA A 106 38.24 -34.98 -8.36
C ALA A 106 37.21 -35.96 -8.94
N ILE A 107 36.28 -35.47 -9.76
CA ILE A 107 35.11 -36.22 -10.23
C ILE A 107 35.26 -36.72 -11.67
N GLY A 108 35.99 -36.01 -12.53
CA GLY A 108 36.11 -36.30 -13.96
C GLY A 108 36.78 -37.63 -14.29
N HIS A 109 37.43 -38.28 -13.33
CA HIS A 109 38.03 -39.61 -13.48
C HIS A 109 37.17 -40.76 -12.91
N LEU A 110 36.03 -40.47 -12.28
CA LEU A 110 35.16 -41.52 -11.72
C LEU A 110 34.36 -42.22 -12.84
N PRO A 111 34.21 -43.57 -12.77
CA PRO A 111 33.32 -44.30 -13.65
C PRO A 111 31.87 -43.79 -13.59
N VAL A 112 31.21 -43.71 -14.75
CA VAL A 112 29.81 -43.24 -14.92
C VAL A 112 28.81 -43.99 -14.02
N GLU A 113 29.12 -45.24 -13.67
CA GLU A 113 28.32 -46.09 -12.77
C GLU A 113 28.18 -45.52 -11.34
N LEU A 114 29.15 -44.70 -10.89
CA LEU A 114 29.11 -44.03 -9.58
C LEU A 114 28.38 -42.67 -9.62
N LEU A 115 28.16 -42.11 -10.82
CA LEU A 115 27.50 -40.81 -11.04
C LEU A 115 25.98 -40.93 -11.23
N ARG A 116 25.34 -41.85 -10.48
CA ARG A 116 23.89 -42.13 -10.58
C ARG A 116 23.37 -42.40 -12.02
N GLY A 117 24.25 -42.76 -12.96
CA GLY A 117 23.88 -43.08 -14.34
C GLY A 117 23.72 -41.88 -15.29
N GLU A 118 24.06 -40.65 -14.88
CA GLU A 118 24.02 -39.48 -15.77
C GLU A 118 25.36 -39.27 -16.49
N HIS A 119 25.34 -39.24 -17.83
CA HIS A 119 26.50 -38.92 -18.63
C HIS A 119 26.73 -37.40 -18.63
N VAL A 120 27.62 -36.91 -17.78
CA VAL A 120 28.01 -35.50 -17.75
C VAL A 120 28.89 -35.17 -18.97
N ASP A 121 28.43 -34.26 -19.83
CA ASP A 121 29.25 -33.69 -20.91
C ASP A 121 30.24 -32.66 -20.34
N TRP A 122 31.34 -33.16 -19.77
CA TRP A 122 32.38 -32.32 -19.20
C TRP A 122 32.95 -31.34 -20.23
N GLY A 123 33.08 -31.75 -21.49
CA GLY A 123 33.65 -30.89 -22.54
C GLY A 123 32.82 -29.64 -22.81
N LEU A 124 31.49 -29.75 -22.79
CA LEU A 124 30.60 -28.59 -22.88
C LEU A 124 30.73 -27.70 -21.64
N TRP A 125 30.65 -28.27 -20.44
CA TRP A 125 30.70 -27.49 -19.19
C TRP A 125 32.05 -26.79 -18.99
N ASP A 126 33.13 -27.33 -19.53
CA ASP A 126 34.43 -26.65 -19.57
C ASP A 126 34.37 -25.34 -20.36
N ARG A 127 33.83 -25.41 -21.59
CA ARG A 127 33.70 -24.23 -22.45
C ARG A 127 32.79 -23.18 -21.81
N VAL A 128 31.69 -23.63 -21.20
CA VAL A 128 30.76 -22.78 -20.45
C VAL A 128 31.44 -22.07 -19.28
N VAL A 129 32.32 -22.77 -18.55
CA VAL A 129 33.03 -22.22 -17.39
C VAL A 129 34.19 -21.30 -17.79
N GLU A 130 34.86 -21.61 -18.90
CA GLU A 130 35.89 -20.77 -19.48
C GLU A 130 35.30 -19.46 -20.03
N ASP A 131 34.30 -19.53 -20.91
CA ASP A 131 33.64 -18.35 -21.45
C ASP A 131 32.14 -18.57 -21.72
N TYR A 132 31.33 -18.14 -20.75
CA TYR A 132 29.87 -18.17 -20.88
C TYR A 132 29.36 -17.24 -21.99
N HIS A 133 30.04 -16.12 -22.26
CA HIS A 133 29.58 -15.19 -23.29
C HIS A 133 29.76 -15.77 -24.69
N ASP A 134 30.94 -16.34 -24.95
CA ASP A 134 31.27 -16.97 -26.22
C ASP A 134 30.35 -18.16 -26.52
N THR A 135 30.13 -19.02 -25.53
CA THR A 135 29.22 -20.18 -25.65
C THR A 135 27.77 -19.80 -25.93
N VAL A 136 27.27 -18.70 -25.37
CA VAL A 136 25.91 -18.21 -25.67
C VAL A 136 25.82 -17.72 -27.11
N LEU A 137 26.86 -17.04 -27.64
CA LEU A 137 26.84 -16.49 -29.00
C LEU A 137 27.04 -17.55 -30.08
N HIS A 138 27.92 -18.53 -29.86
CA HIS A 138 28.31 -19.50 -30.89
C HIS A 138 27.66 -20.89 -30.74
N GLU A 139 27.35 -21.32 -29.51
CA GLU A 139 26.83 -22.67 -29.22
C GLU A 139 25.44 -22.62 -28.53
N GLN A 140 24.65 -21.56 -28.77
CA GLN A 140 23.38 -21.29 -28.08
C GLN A 140 22.42 -22.49 -28.02
N GLN A 141 22.23 -23.21 -29.13
CA GLN A 141 21.31 -24.34 -29.19
C GLN A 141 21.79 -25.53 -28.36
N GLN A 142 23.10 -25.77 -28.33
CA GLN A 142 23.69 -26.84 -27.54
C GLN A 142 23.61 -26.52 -26.06
N LEU A 143 23.90 -25.27 -25.67
CA LEU A 143 23.74 -24.78 -24.31
C LEU A 143 22.28 -24.85 -23.84
N ALA A 144 21.33 -24.41 -24.67
CA ALA A 144 19.90 -24.49 -24.36
C ALA A 144 19.45 -25.93 -24.13
N ARG A 145 19.92 -26.88 -24.96
CA ARG A 145 19.62 -28.31 -24.79
C ARG A 145 20.26 -28.89 -23.53
N ALA A 146 21.49 -28.51 -23.20
CA ALA A 146 22.16 -28.97 -21.99
C ALA A 146 21.46 -28.44 -20.73
N VAL A 147 21.11 -27.16 -20.70
CA VAL A 147 20.29 -26.57 -19.62
C VAL A 147 18.91 -27.21 -19.55
N ALA A 148 18.30 -27.57 -20.69
CA ALA A 148 17.04 -28.30 -20.77
C ALA A 148 17.15 -29.78 -20.36
N GLY A 149 18.34 -30.38 -20.45
CA GLY A 149 18.64 -31.72 -19.96
C GLY A 149 18.99 -31.78 -18.47
N GLY A 150 19.29 -30.64 -17.84
CA GLY A 150 19.71 -30.60 -16.44
C GLY A 150 21.15 -30.15 -16.28
N ILE A 151 21.37 -29.15 -15.43
CA ILE A 151 22.73 -28.86 -14.98
C ILE A 151 23.11 -29.94 -13.94
N PRO A 152 24.24 -30.65 -14.10
CA PRO A 152 24.64 -31.70 -13.15
C PRO A 152 24.74 -31.15 -11.72
N GLU A 153 24.35 -31.95 -10.72
CA GLU A 153 24.25 -31.48 -9.33
C GLU A 153 25.57 -30.95 -8.78
N GLU A 154 26.68 -31.54 -9.20
CA GLU A 154 28.05 -31.25 -8.75
C GLU A 154 28.55 -29.88 -9.23
N VAL A 155 28.09 -29.42 -10.39
CA VAL A 155 28.54 -28.16 -11.01
C VAL A 155 27.46 -27.08 -10.99
N ARG A 156 26.22 -27.41 -10.60
CA ARG A 156 25.08 -26.50 -10.60
C ARG A 156 25.35 -25.19 -9.86
N GLY A 157 25.84 -25.27 -8.62
CA GLY A 157 26.16 -24.08 -7.81
C GLY A 157 27.23 -23.18 -8.44
N ILE A 158 28.19 -23.77 -9.16
CA ILE A 158 29.25 -23.04 -9.87
C ILE A 158 28.69 -22.34 -11.10
N VAL A 159 27.95 -23.07 -11.93
CA VAL A 159 27.36 -22.53 -13.17
C VAL A 159 26.41 -21.38 -12.82
N TRP A 160 25.58 -21.53 -11.78
CA TRP A 160 24.70 -20.46 -11.33
C TRP A 160 25.45 -19.20 -10.93
N GLN A 161 26.53 -19.33 -10.13
CA GLN A 161 27.34 -18.18 -9.72
C GLN A 161 28.07 -17.52 -10.89
N LEU A 162 28.53 -18.32 -11.85
CA LEU A 162 29.21 -17.85 -13.04
C LEU A 162 28.28 -17.05 -13.95
N VAL A 163 27.12 -17.63 -14.28
CA VAL A 163 26.12 -17.00 -15.17
C VAL A 163 25.60 -15.72 -14.54
N ALA A 164 25.25 -15.74 -13.24
CA ALA A 164 24.78 -14.56 -12.53
C ALA A 164 25.89 -13.55 -12.19
N ARG A 165 27.17 -13.89 -12.40
CA ARG A 165 28.34 -13.11 -11.97
C ARG A 165 28.25 -12.67 -10.50
N SER A 166 27.77 -13.58 -9.64
CA SER A 166 27.33 -13.24 -8.29
C SER A 166 28.42 -13.30 -7.22
N LYS A 167 29.55 -13.98 -7.47
CA LYS A 167 30.60 -14.14 -6.47
C LYS A 167 31.30 -12.80 -6.17
N SER A 168 31.25 -12.39 -4.91
CA SER A 168 31.72 -11.07 -4.46
C SER A 168 32.23 -11.13 -3.02
N LEU A 169 33.55 -10.99 -2.84
CA LEU A 169 34.18 -10.98 -1.52
C LEU A 169 33.59 -9.93 -0.56
N PRO A 170 33.34 -8.67 -0.98
CA PRO A 170 32.71 -7.67 -0.11
C PRO A 170 31.32 -8.08 0.40
N LEU A 171 30.53 -8.79 -0.44
CA LEU A 171 29.21 -9.27 -0.02
C LEU A 171 29.31 -10.46 0.93
N GLU A 172 30.32 -11.33 0.76
CA GLU A 172 30.58 -12.42 1.69
C GLU A 172 31.02 -11.90 3.07
N GLU A 173 31.86 -10.85 3.11
CA GLU A 173 32.24 -10.18 4.35
C GLU A 173 31.03 -9.54 5.02
N LEU A 174 30.22 -8.80 4.25
CA LEU A 174 28.99 -8.20 4.76
C LEU A 174 28.01 -9.25 5.30
N PHE A 175 27.87 -10.39 4.63
CA PHE A 175 27.06 -11.51 5.11
C PHE A 175 27.52 -12.00 6.50
N MET A 176 28.84 -12.07 6.74
CA MET A 176 29.37 -12.50 8.04
C MET A 176 28.99 -11.54 9.17
N HIS A 177 28.85 -10.25 8.87
CA HIS A 177 28.37 -9.24 9.82
C HIS A 177 26.84 -9.29 9.97
N LEU A 178 26.08 -9.28 8.86
CA LEU A 178 24.63 -9.17 8.90
C LEU A 178 23.91 -10.37 9.55
N LYS A 179 24.51 -11.56 9.48
CA LYS A 179 23.93 -12.76 10.13
C LYS A 179 23.99 -12.71 11.66
N THR A 180 24.82 -11.84 12.25
CA THR A 180 24.92 -11.67 13.71
C THR A 180 24.07 -10.52 14.24
N GLU A 181 23.62 -9.63 13.35
CA GLU A 181 22.78 -8.49 13.70
C GLU A 181 21.34 -8.92 14.04
N PRO A 182 20.69 -8.26 15.01
CA PRO A 182 19.30 -8.54 15.34
C PRO A 182 18.36 -8.14 14.20
N CYS A 183 17.32 -8.93 13.96
CA CYS A 183 16.34 -8.67 12.90
C CYS A 183 14.91 -8.62 13.46
N VAL A 184 14.12 -7.65 13.01
CA VAL A 184 12.70 -7.52 13.38
C VAL A 184 11.88 -8.74 12.92
N HIS A 185 12.30 -9.39 11.83
CA HIS A 185 11.54 -10.46 11.18
C HIS A 185 11.86 -11.89 11.67
N GLU A 186 12.71 -12.06 12.68
CA GLU A 186 13.15 -13.38 13.14
C GLU A 186 12.00 -14.37 13.40
N ARG A 187 10.91 -13.90 14.01
CA ARG A 187 9.76 -14.74 14.34
C ARG A 187 9.05 -15.24 13.08
N ALA A 188 8.89 -14.37 12.09
CA ALA A 188 8.28 -14.71 10.80
C ALA A 188 9.15 -15.72 10.03
N ILE A 189 10.46 -15.48 10.00
CA ILE A 189 11.45 -16.37 9.39
C ILE A 189 11.38 -17.76 10.03
N LYS A 190 11.51 -17.88 11.35
CA LYS A 190 11.45 -19.16 12.08
C LYS A 190 10.15 -19.92 11.80
N ARG A 191 9.01 -19.22 11.78
CA ARG A 191 7.70 -19.80 11.48
C ARG A 191 7.64 -20.37 10.07
N ASP A 192 8.16 -19.66 9.07
CA ASP A 192 8.09 -20.11 7.68
C ASP A 192 9.10 -21.21 7.36
N LEU A 193 10.28 -21.20 7.99
CA LEU A 193 11.24 -22.31 7.92
C LEU A 193 10.57 -23.63 8.32
N THR A 194 9.90 -23.67 9.47
CA THR A 194 9.22 -24.90 9.95
C THR A 194 8.05 -25.36 9.06
N ARG A 195 7.46 -24.46 8.28
CA ARG A 195 6.32 -24.75 7.38
C ARG A 195 6.74 -25.09 5.95
N THR A 196 8.00 -24.88 5.61
CA THR A 196 8.51 -25.12 4.26
C THR A 196 8.61 -26.62 4.00
N SER A 197 8.02 -27.09 2.90
CA SER A 197 7.97 -28.51 2.52
C SER A 197 9.35 -29.17 2.43
N PHE A 198 10.38 -28.39 2.09
CA PHE A 198 11.76 -28.84 1.98
C PHE A 198 12.55 -28.80 3.28
N PHE A 199 11.99 -28.26 4.37
CA PHE A 199 12.75 -27.99 5.58
C PHE A 199 13.44 -29.23 6.14
N ALA A 200 12.78 -30.38 6.12
CA ALA A 200 13.40 -31.60 6.62
C ALA A 200 14.45 -32.19 5.65
N ALA A 201 14.42 -31.87 4.35
CA ALA A 201 15.52 -32.18 3.43
C ALA A 201 16.74 -31.30 3.72
N VAL A 202 16.50 -30.02 4.03
CA VAL A 202 17.54 -29.07 4.45
C VAL A 202 18.13 -29.46 5.80
N GLU A 203 17.30 -29.89 6.75
CA GLU A 203 17.71 -30.39 8.06
C GLU A 203 18.51 -31.68 7.95
N ALA A 204 18.07 -32.62 7.10
CA ALA A 204 18.82 -33.83 6.80
C ALA A 204 20.19 -33.54 6.16
N ALA A 205 20.31 -32.46 5.40
CA ALA A 205 21.57 -31.97 4.84
C ALA A 205 22.41 -31.15 5.85
N GLY A 206 21.93 -30.91 7.07
CA GLY A 206 22.62 -30.10 8.07
C GLY A 206 22.64 -28.59 7.78
N LYS A 207 21.90 -28.12 6.77
CA LYS A 207 21.94 -26.73 6.27
C LYS A 207 20.84 -25.82 6.83
N ALA A 208 20.07 -26.28 7.82
CA ALA A 208 18.94 -25.50 8.37
C ALA A 208 19.39 -24.17 8.98
N ARG A 209 20.57 -24.17 9.63
CA ARG A 209 21.16 -22.94 10.18
C ARG A 209 21.63 -21.99 9.09
N GLU A 210 22.30 -22.50 8.05
CA GLU A 210 22.73 -21.68 6.92
C GLU A 210 21.55 -21.03 6.20
N LEU A 211 20.43 -21.76 6.03
CA LEU A 211 19.20 -21.21 5.47
C LEU A 211 18.65 -20.06 6.31
N TYR A 212 18.62 -20.23 7.64
CA TYR A 212 18.21 -19.17 8.55
C TYR A 212 19.12 -17.94 8.42
N ASP A 213 20.44 -18.15 8.46
CA ASP A 213 21.44 -17.08 8.38
C ASP A 213 21.34 -16.29 7.07
N VAL A 214 21.12 -16.96 5.93
CA VAL A 214 20.98 -16.31 4.61
C VAL A 214 19.72 -15.45 4.53
N VAL A 215 18.58 -15.96 4.98
CA VAL A 215 17.31 -15.23 4.94
C VAL A 215 17.33 -14.05 5.92
N LEU A 216 17.91 -14.25 7.10
CA LEU A 216 18.10 -13.21 8.11
C LEU A 216 19.00 -12.09 7.58
N ALA A 217 20.17 -12.45 7.04
CA ALA A 217 21.12 -11.49 6.50
C ALA A 217 20.51 -10.69 5.34
N TYR A 218 19.70 -11.31 4.47
CA TYR A 218 19.00 -10.59 3.41
C TYR A 218 17.96 -9.60 3.96
N ALA A 219 17.17 -10.01 4.94
CA ALA A 219 16.16 -9.14 5.55
C ALA A 219 16.79 -7.88 6.19
N ASN A 220 18.00 -8.01 6.75
CA ASN A 220 18.78 -6.88 7.27
C ASN A 220 19.49 -6.07 6.16
N PHE A 221 19.77 -6.69 5.02
CA PHE A 221 20.46 -6.06 3.89
C PHE A 221 19.56 -5.09 3.11
N ASP A 222 18.28 -5.41 2.94
CA ASP A 222 17.31 -4.64 2.16
C ASP A 222 16.04 -4.36 2.98
N PRO A 223 16.06 -3.36 3.88
CA PRO A 223 14.96 -3.10 4.82
C PRO A 223 13.65 -2.69 4.14
N ASP A 224 13.70 -2.09 2.94
CA ASP A 224 12.52 -1.74 2.14
C ASP A 224 11.66 -2.96 1.79
N VAL A 225 12.30 -4.12 1.56
CA VAL A 225 11.63 -5.40 1.32
C VAL A 225 11.51 -6.20 2.61
N GLY A 226 12.56 -6.17 3.42
CA GLY A 226 12.70 -6.97 4.63
C GLY A 226 12.52 -8.46 4.34
N TYR A 227 11.77 -9.12 5.23
CA TYR A 227 11.35 -10.50 5.00
C TYR A 227 9.89 -10.56 4.57
N THR A 228 9.64 -11.15 3.41
CA THR A 228 8.30 -11.45 2.91
C THR A 228 8.05 -12.94 2.83
N GLN A 229 6.80 -13.33 3.11
CA GLN A 229 6.40 -14.73 3.08
C GLN A 229 6.58 -15.31 1.66
N GLY A 230 7.36 -16.37 1.55
CA GLY A 230 7.70 -16.99 0.27
C GLY A 230 9.19 -16.88 -0.08
N MET A 231 9.95 -15.98 0.55
CA MET A 231 11.38 -15.85 0.25
C MET A 231 12.20 -17.09 0.63
N VAL A 232 11.81 -17.82 1.68
CA VAL A 232 12.47 -19.07 2.10
C VAL A 232 12.48 -20.10 0.96
N PHE A 233 11.39 -20.15 0.19
CA PHE A 233 11.25 -21.05 -0.95
C PHE A 233 12.23 -20.73 -2.10
N ILE A 234 12.68 -19.48 -2.19
CA ILE A 234 13.74 -19.07 -3.11
C ILE A 234 15.13 -19.36 -2.54
N ALA A 235 15.33 -19.15 -1.24
CA ALA A 235 16.62 -19.37 -0.60
C ALA A 235 17.02 -20.87 -0.49
N VAL A 236 16.05 -21.77 -0.32
CA VAL A 236 16.29 -23.22 -0.17
C VAL A 236 17.08 -23.81 -1.36
N PRO A 237 16.66 -23.65 -2.62
CA PRO A 237 17.41 -24.13 -3.78
C PRO A 237 18.87 -23.64 -3.81
N LEU A 238 19.11 -22.39 -3.42
CA LEU A 238 20.45 -21.81 -3.41
C LEU A 238 21.32 -22.49 -2.35
N VAL A 239 20.87 -22.49 -1.09
CA VAL A 239 21.60 -23.08 0.04
C VAL A 239 21.86 -24.58 -0.16
N MET A 240 20.97 -25.30 -0.83
CA MET A 240 21.21 -26.72 -1.11
C MET A 240 22.39 -26.96 -2.06
N ASN A 241 22.69 -26.05 -3.00
CA ASN A 241 23.71 -26.24 -4.04
C ASN A 241 25.02 -25.46 -3.82
N MET A 242 25.11 -24.61 -2.79
CA MET A 242 26.35 -23.87 -2.46
C MET A 242 26.47 -23.60 -0.96
N ALA A 243 27.52 -22.89 -0.55
CA ALA A 243 27.71 -22.45 0.84
C ALA A 243 26.83 -21.24 1.18
N GLY A 244 26.50 -21.02 2.46
CA GLY A 244 25.66 -19.90 2.89
C GLY A 244 26.11 -18.50 2.38
N SER A 245 27.41 -18.19 2.39
CA SER A 245 27.91 -16.89 1.89
C SER A 245 27.72 -16.72 0.38
N GLU A 246 27.99 -17.78 -0.39
CA GLU A 246 27.78 -17.81 -1.83
C GLU A 246 26.28 -17.73 -2.18
N ALA A 247 25.43 -18.41 -1.41
CA ALA A 247 23.97 -18.39 -1.56
C ALA A 247 23.40 -17.00 -1.29
N PHE A 248 23.91 -16.29 -0.28
CA PHE A 248 23.57 -14.90 -0.02
C PHE A 248 23.96 -13.99 -1.19
N CYS A 249 25.18 -14.13 -1.73
CA CYS A 249 25.62 -13.34 -2.87
C CYS A 249 24.74 -13.56 -4.10
N LEU A 250 24.42 -14.83 -4.40
CA LEU A 250 23.51 -15.16 -5.51
C LEU A 250 22.09 -14.66 -5.25
N LEU A 251 21.57 -14.74 -4.02
CA LEU A 251 20.26 -14.19 -3.68
C LEU A 251 20.21 -12.67 -3.91
N VAL A 252 21.25 -11.93 -3.49
CA VAL A 252 21.37 -10.50 -3.74
C VAL A 252 21.40 -10.19 -5.23
N SER A 253 22.17 -10.97 -6.01
CA SER A 253 22.18 -10.85 -7.48
C SER A 253 20.82 -11.17 -8.10
N LEU A 254 20.08 -12.17 -7.64
CA LEU A 254 18.73 -12.45 -8.14
C LEU A 254 17.77 -11.29 -7.83
N MET A 255 17.84 -10.75 -6.61
CA MET A 255 16.98 -9.64 -6.19
C MET A 255 17.25 -8.37 -7.00
N LYS A 256 18.53 -8.00 -7.19
CA LYS A 256 18.92 -6.78 -7.91
C LYS A 256 18.98 -6.97 -9.43
N ASP A 257 19.72 -7.97 -9.89
CA ASP A 257 20.09 -8.13 -11.30
C ASP A 257 19.06 -8.90 -12.14
N TYR A 258 18.18 -9.67 -11.51
CA TYR A 258 17.08 -10.39 -12.18
C TYR A 258 15.70 -9.76 -11.91
N GLY A 259 15.63 -8.69 -11.14
CA GLY A 259 14.36 -8.01 -10.84
C GLY A 259 13.45 -8.78 -9.88
N LEU A 260 13.97 -9.82 -9.21
CA LEU A 260 13.17 -10.61 -8.24
C LEU A 260 12.68 -9.74 -7.07
N ARG A 261 13.42 -8.68 -6.72
CA ARG A 261 13.04 -7.73 -5.68
C ARG A 261 11.65 -7.13 -5.91
N GLU A 262 11.30 -6.83 -7.17
CA GLU A 262 10.02 -6.20 -7.53
C GLU A 262 8.81 -7.10 -7.24
N LEU A 263 9.01 -8.42 -7.08
CA LEU A 263 7.94 -9.35 -6.67
C LEU A 263 7.58 -9.21 -5.19
N PHE A 264 8.53 -8.75 -4.38
CA PHE A 264 8.44 -8.72 -2.91
C PHE A 264 8.35 -7.31 -2.34
N CYS A 265 8.61 -6.26 -3.13
CA CYS A 265 8.37 -4.89 -2.72
C CYS A 265 6.90 -4.66 -2.30
N PRO A 266 6.64 -3.66 -1.43
CA PRO A 266 5.28 -3.18 -1.17
C PRO A 266 4.54 -2.90 -2.50
N GLU A 267 3.23 -3.16 -2.54
CA GLU A 267 2.39 -3.14 -3.75
C GLU A 267 2.62 -4.27 -4.77
N MET A 268 3.67 -5.09 -4.60
CA MET A 268 3.96 -6.27 -5.42
C MET A 268 3.92 -6.00 -6.95
N ARG A 269 4.42 -4.83 -7.38
CA ARG A 269 4.36 -4.40 -8.78
C ARG A 269 4.90 -5.44 -9.76
N GLY A 270 6.03 -6.07 -9.44
CA GLY A 270 6.63 -7.09 -10.30
C GLY A 270 5.75 -8.34 -10.44
N LEU A 271 5.03 -8.72 -9.38
CA LEU A 271 4.06 -9.83 -9.45
C LEU A 271 2.90 -9.48 -10.39
N HIS A 272 2.35 -8.27 -10.26
CA HIS A 272 1.28 -7.80 -11.14
C HIS A 272 1.72 -7.70 -12.61
N LEU A 273 2.97 -7.31 -12.86
CA LEU A 273 3.56 -7.33 -14.20
C LEU A 273 3.64 -8.75 -14.77
N LEU A 274 4.18 -9.72 -14.01
CA LEU A 274 4.24 -11.11 -14.46
C LEU A 274 2.85 -11.69 -14.72
N LEU A 275 1.87 -11.39 -13.87
CA LEU A 275 0.47 -11.79 -14.09
C LEU A 275 -0.09 -11.17 -15.37
N HIS A 276 0.19 -9.90 -15.64
CA HIS A 276 -0.25 -9.23 -16.87
C HIS A 276 0.39 -9.84 -18.12
N GLN A 277 1.70 -10.07 -18.11
CA GLN A 277 2.42 -10.72 -19.20
C GLN A 277 1.91 -12.15 -19.43
N PHE A 278 1.66 -12.90 -18.36
CA PHE A 278 1.07 -14.23 -18.44
C PHE A 278 -0.35 -14.22 -19.04
N ASP A 279 -1.19 -13.24 -18.66
CA ASP A 279 -2.53 -13.05 -19.22
C ASP A 279 -2.47 -12.87 -20.75
N ARG A 280 -1.55 -12.00 -21.20
CA ARG A 280 -1.34 -11.72 -22.62
C ARG A 280 -0.78 -12.92 -23.38
N LEU A 281 0.20 -13.62 -22.81
CA LEU A 281 0.73 -14.87 -23.36
C LEU A 281 -0.38 -15.91 -23.55
N LEU A 282 -1.22 -16.12 -22.53
CA LEU A 282 -2.31 -17.08 -22.63
C LEU A 282 -3.33 -16.69 -23.71
N ALA A 283 -3.65 -15.40 -23.81
CA ALA A 283 -4.55 -14.87 -24.83
C ALA A 283 -4.03 -15.08 -26.26
N VAL A 284 -2.72 -14.91 -26.48
CA VAL A 284 -2.08 -15.10 -27.80
C VAL A 284 -1.96 -16.58 -28.17
N HIS A 285 -1.48 -17.43 -27.25
CA HIS A 285 -1.22 -18.83 -27.56
C HIS A 285 -2.48 -19.70 -27.53
N ARG A 286 -3.41 -19.47 -26.58
CA ARG A 286 -4.65 -20.24 -26.40
C ARG A 286 -5.86 -19.34 -26.16
N PRO A 287 -6.36 -18.67 -27.20
CA PRO A 287 -7.51 -17.77 -27.06
C PRO A 287 -8.79 -18.48 -26.59
N LEU A 288 -8.97 -19.76 -26.91
CA LEU A 288 -10.13 -20.54 -26.45
C LEU A 288 -10.12 -20.72 -24.94
N LEU A 289 -8.99 -21.19 -24.39
CA LEU A 289 -8.80 -21.34 -22.95
C LEU A 289 -8.90 -20.00 -22.22
N TYR A 290 -8.24 -18.96 -22.76
CA TYR A 290 -8.31 -17.60 -22.22
C TYR A 290 -9.75 -17.10 -22.07
N ASN A 291 -10.54 -17.19 -23.14
CA ASN A 291 -11.95 -16.77 -23.13
C ASN A 291 -12.80 -17.63 -22.19
N HIS A 292 -12.50 -18.92 -22.05
CA HIS A 292 -13.17 -19.79 -21.08
C HIS A 292 -12.92 -19.33 -19.64
N LEU A 293 -11.65 -19.09 -19.27
CA LEU A 293 -11.29 -18.60 -17.94
C LEU A 293 -11.99 -17.25 -17.63
N LEU A 294 -12.02 -16.34 -18.61
CA LEU A 294 -12.72 -15.06 -18.48
C LEU A 294 -14.23 -15.23 -18.27
N ARG A 295 -14.88 -16.12 -19.04
CA ARG A 295 -16.32 -16.41 -18.91
C ARG A 295 -16.66 -17.05 -17.57
N GLN A 296 -15.78 -17.89 -17.05
CA GLN A 296 -15.94 -18.50 -15.73
C GLN A 296 -15.61 -17.52 -14.59
N GLY A 297 -15.07 -16.32 -14.88
CA GLY A 297 -14.67 -15.34 -13.86
C GLY A 297 -13.41 -15.74 -13.08
N VAL A 298 -12.60 -16.66 -13.62
CA VAL A 298 -11.33 -17.07 -12.99
C VAL A 298 -10.27 -16.01 -13.26
N ARG A 299 -9.83 -15.33 -12.20
CA ARG A 299 -8.74 -14.36 -12.27
C ARG A 299 -7.40 -15.03 -12.01
N LEU A 300 -6.34 -14.60 -12.72
CA LEU A 300 -4.98 -15.14 -12.56
C LEU A 300 -4.49 -15.07 -11.11
N SER A 301 -4.81 -13.99 -10.39
CA SER A 301 -4.42 -13.80 -8.99
C SER A 301 -4.96 -14.88 -8.04
N MET A 302 -5.98 -15.65 -8.45
CA MET A 302 -6.56 -16.74 -7.65
C MET A 302 -5.69 -18.00 -7.62
N TYR A 303 -4.79 -18.18 -8.60
CA TYR A 303 -4.03 -19.42 -8.76
C TYR A 303 -2.54 -19.20 -9.09
N ALA A 304 -2.19 -18.18 -9.86
CA ALA A 304 -0.83 -18.01 -10.40
C ALA A 304 0.11 -17.22 -9.48
N SER A 305 -0.40 -16.47 -8.49
CA SER A 305 0.45 -15.64 -7.61
C SER A 305 1.54 -16.45 -6.91
N GLN A 306 1.19 -17.65 -6.41
CA GLN A 306 2.15 -18.53 -5.73
C GLN A 306 3.18 -19.12 -6.69
N TRP A 307 2.83 -19.32 -7.97
CA TRP A 307 3.74 -19.86 -8.98
C TRP A 307 4.91 -18.91 -9.19
N PHE A 308 4.61 -17.63 -9.36
CA PHE A 308 5.62 -16.60 -9.63
C PHE A 308 6.42 -16.22 -8.38
N LEU A 309 5.78 -16.09 -7.21
CA LEU A 309 6.50 -15.73 -5.98
C LEU A 309 7.47 -16.81 -5.48
N THR A 310 7.18 -18.08 -5.74
CA THR A 310 7.97 -19.20 -5.21
C THR A 310 8.69 -20.00 -6.28
N PHE A 311 8.63 -19.58 -7.55
CA PHE A 311 9.08 -20.38 -8.71
C PHE A 311 8.54 -21.81 -8.64
N PHE A 312 7.24 -21.91 -8.36
CA PHE A 312 6.49 -23.15 -8.18
C PHE A 312 6.91 -24.04 -6.98
N SER A 313 7.95 -23.68 -6.24
CA SER A 313 8.53 -24.54 -5.19
C SER A 313 7.61 -24.82 -4.00
N TYR A 314 6.53 -24.04 -3.81
CA TYR A 314 5.51 -24.39 -2.81
C TYR A 314 4.85 -25.75 -3.08
N LYS A 315 4.72 -26.15 -4.35
CA LYS A 315 3.97 -27.34 -4.78
C LYS A 315 4.85 -28.44 -5.37
N PHE A 316 6.06 -28.16 -5.83
CA PHE A 316 6.89 -29.19 -6.50
C PHE A 316 7.99 -29.77 -5.64
N PRO A 317 8.37 -31.04 -5.88
CA PRO A 317 9.59 -31.60 -5.32
C PRO A 317 10.82 -30.76 -5.65
N LEU A 318 11.81 -30.77 -4.76
CA LEU A 318 13.04 -29.98 -4.91
C LEU A 318 13.74 -30.20 -6.26
N PRO A 319 13.86 -31.43 -6.82
CA PRO A 319 14.46 -31.62 -8.13
C PRO A 319 13.80 -30.80 -9.24
N VAL A 320 12.47 -30.68 -9.24
CA VAL A 320 11.73 -29.86 -10.22
C VAL A 320 12.11 -28.39 -10.06
N VAL A 321 12.15 -27.92 -8.81
CA VAL A 321 12.49 -26.54 -8.49
C VAL A 321 13.91 -26.22 -8.96
N LEU A 322 14.87 -27.12 -8.76
CA LEU A 322 16.24 -26.94 -9.25
C LEU A 322 16.27 -26.76 -10.78
N ARG A 323 15.48 -27.52 -11.52
CA ARG A 323 15.34 -27.37 -12.98
C ARG A 323 14.73 -26.02 -13.37
N VAL A 324 13.75 -25.54 -12.61
CA VAL A 324 13.19 -24.18 -12.80
C VAL A 324 14.27 -23.11 -12.58
N PHE A 325 15.08 -23.25 -11.53
CA PHE A 325 16.18 -22.32 -11.24
C PHE A 325 17.27 -22.35 -12.32
N ASP A 326 17.61 -23.52 -12.87
CA ASP A 326 18.53 -23.62 -14.00
C ASP A 326 18.06 -22.76 -15.17
N MET A 327 16.75 -22.78 -15.47
CA MET A 327 16.16 -21.95 -16.52
C MET A 327 16.11 -20.48 -16.13
N VAL A 328 15.70 -20.13 -14.90
CA VAL A 328 15.60 -18.73 -14.47
C VAL A 328 16.95 -18.04 -14.46
N ILE A 329 17.99 -18.71 -13.99
CA ILE A 329 19.33 -18.13 -13.91
C ILE A 329 19.93 -17.96 -15.32
N THR A 330 19.69 -18.90 -16.23
CA THR A 330 20.24 -18.81 -17.59
C THR A 330 19.42 -17.91 -18.52
N GLN A 331 18.10 -17.88 -18.38
CA GLN A 331 17.18 -17.26 -19.35
C GLN A 331 16.38 -16.07 -18.78
N GLY A 332 16.48 -15.79 -17.49
CA GLY A 332 15.75 -14.70 -16.84
C GLY A 332 14.41 -15.12 -16.21
N MET A 333 13.71 -14.15 -15.63
CA MET A 333 12.42 -14.33 -14.96
C MET A 333 11.31 -14.78 -15.93
N GLU A 334 11.49 -14.45 -17.20
CA GLU A 334 10.64 -14.80 -18.33
C GLU A 334 10.53 -16.32 -18.51
N ALA A 335 11.55 -17.08 -18.07
CA ALA A 335 11.50 -18.53 -18.05
C ALA A 335 10.33 -19.08 -17.21
N VAL A 336 9.97 -18.40 -16.12
CA VAL A 336 8.85 -18.81 -15.26
C VAL A 336 7.52 -18.65 -16.01
N LEU A 337 7.38 -17.61 -16.84
CA LEU A 337 6.20 -17.41 -17.69
C LEU A 337 6.07 -18.53 -18.73
N ARG A 338 7.18 -18.92 -19.36
CA ARG A 338 7.21 -20.04 -20.31
C ARG A 338 6.77 -21.35 -19.66
N LEU A 339 7.30 -21.64 -18.47
CA LEU A 339 6.93 -22.84 -17.71
C LEU A 339 5.46 -22.83 -17.30
N ALA A 340 4.95 -21.68 -16.83
CA ALA A 340 3.54 -21.50 -16.51
C ALA A 340 2.65 -21.71 -17.73
N LEU A 341 3.04 -21.16 -18.89
CA LEU A 341 2.28 -21.30 -20.12
C LEU A 341 2.23 -22.76 -20.56
N ASN A 342 3.36 -23.46 -20.53
CA ASN A 342 3.42 -24.89 -20.85
C ASN A 342 2.40 -25.72 -20.06
N LEU A 343 2.33 -25.50 -18.74
CA LEU A 343 1.36 -26.20 -17.89
C LEU A 343 -0.08 -25.95 -18.34
N MET A 344 -0.42 -24.72 -18.73
CA MET A 344 -1.75 -24.40 -19.26
C MET A 344 -2.00 -25.05 -20.62
N LEU A 345 -1.01 -25.04 -21.51
CA LEU A 345 -1.13 -25.63 -22.86
C LEU A 345 -1.39 -27.13 -22.78
N GLN A 346 -0.63 -27.86 -21.97
CA GLN A 346 -0.79 -29.31 -21.85
C GLN A 346 -2.09 -29.71 -21.16
N ASN A 347 -2.62 -28.87 -20.27
CA ASN A 347 -3.86 -29.13 -19.55
C ASN A 347 -5.12 -28.58 -20.23
N GLU A 348 -5.01 -27.87 -21.35
CA GLU A 348 -6.13 -27.27 -22.07
C GLU A 348 -7.34 -28.20 -22.27
N PRO A 349 -7.19 -29.46 -22.77
CA PRO A 349 -8.36 -30.33 -22.98
C PRO A 349 -9.09 -30.69 -21.68
N PHE A 350 -8.38 -30.69 -20.54
CA PHE A 350 -8.97 -30.94 -19.22
C PHE A 350 -9.57 -29.68 -18.62
N LEU A 351 -9.08 -28.48 -18.96
CA LEU A 351 -9.55 -27.21 -18.40
C LEU A 351 -10.84 -26.70 -19.07
N LEU A 352 -10.96 -26.85 -20.38
CA LEU A 352 -12.12 -26.36 -21.15
C LEU A 352 -13.50 -26.91 -20.69
N PRO A 353 -13.66 -28.20 -20.32
CA PRO A 353 -14.97 -28.71 -19.88
C PRO A 353 -15.32 -28.35 -18.43
N LEU A 354 -14.37 -27.85 -17.62
CA LEU A 354 -14.57 -27.67 -16.19
C LEU A 354 -15.33 -26.37 -15.84
N PRO A 355 -16.29 -26.42 -14.89
CA PRO A 355 -16.92 -25.24 -14.31
C PRO A 355 -16.01 -24.58 -13.26
N PHE A 356 -16.31 -23.33 -12.87
CA PHE A 356 -15.51 -22.50 -11.95
C PHE A 356 -14.89 -23.23 -10.74
N ASP A 357 -15.69 -23.92 -9.92
CA ASP A 357 -15.19 -24.54 -8.67
C ASP A 357 -14.14 -25.61 -8.95
N ARG A 358 -14.45 -26.55 -9.85
CA ARG A 358 -13.52 -27.63 -10.23
C ARG A 358 -12.31 -27.11 -11.01
N LEU A 359 -12.50 -26.03 -11.77
CA LEU A 359 -11.44 -25.38 -12.53
C LEU A 359 -10.39 -24.78 -11.60
N LEU A 360 -10.80 -24.05 -10.55
CA LEU A 360 -9.87 -23.50 -9.56
C LEU A 360 -9.11 -24.58 -8.78
N ASP A 361 -9.79 -25.66 -8.38
CA ASP A 361 -9.15 -26.78 -7.70
C ASP A 361 -8.14 -27.50 -8.62
N PHE A 362 -8.49 -27.68 -9.89
CA PHE A 362 -7.60 -28.27 -10.88
C PHE A 362 -6.34 -27.41 -11.09
N LEU A 363 -6.51 -26.09 -11.25
CA LEU A 363 -5.40 -25.14 -11.43
C LEU A 363 -4.48 -25.13 -10.20
N LYS A 364 -5.00 -25.31 -9.00
CA LYS A 364 -4.20 -25.26 -7.76
C LYS A 364 -3.42 -26.54 -7.48
N ASP A 365 -4.02 -27.70 -7.77
CA ASP A 365 -3.52 -28.98 -7.26
C ASP A 365 -3.22 -30.05 -8.32
N ARG A 366 -3.71 -29.91 -9.57
CA ARG A 366 -3.62 -30.98 -10.58
C ARG A 366 -2.83 -30.66 -11.84
N LEU A 367 -2.34 -29.43 -12.03
CA LEU A 367 -1.64 -29.02 -13.26
C LEU A 367 -0.43 -29.88 -13.64
N PHE A 368 0.33 -30.36 -12.66
CA PHE A 368 1.55 -31.13 -12.95
C PHE A 368 1.29 -32.63 -13.11
N ASN A 369 0.05 -33.08 -12.91
CA ASN A 369 -0.29 -34.50 -13.07
C ASN A 369 -0.09 -34.99 -14.51
N VAL A 370 -0.07 -34.09 -15.50
CA VAL A 370 0.24 -34.43 -16.90
C VAL A 370 1.63 -35.05 -17.04
N TYR A 371 2.57 -34.65 -16.18
CA TYR A 371 3.94 -35.16 -16.19
C TYR A 371 4.17 -36.24 -15.13
N ALA A 372 3.14 -36.67 -14.39
CA ALA A 372 3.30 -37.77 -13.44
C ALA A 372 3.50 -39.08 -14.23
N GLY A 373 4.62 -39.76 -14.00
CA GLY A 373 4.94 -41.04 -14.64
C GLY A 373 3.94 -42.15 -14.30
N ASP A 374 2.92 -42.27 -15.13
CA ASP A 374 2.13 -43.43 -15.54
C ASP A 374 0.76 -42.93 -15.97
N GLY A 375 0.33 -43.25 -17.20
CA GLY A 375 -0.94 -42.85 -17.81
C GLY A 375 -2.22 -43.38 -17.14
N ARG A 376 -2.34 -43.26 -15.81
CA ARG A 376 -3.57 -43.43 -15.07
C ARG A 376 -4.27 -42.08 -14.99
N GLU A 377 -5.40 -42.00 -15.66
CA GLU A 377 -6.38 -40.95 -15.38
C GLU A 377 -6.63 -40.88 -13.86
N PRO A 378 -6.57 -39.68 -13.26
CA PRO A 378 -6.90 -39.54 -11.86
C PRO A 378 -8.40 -39.80 -11.69
N ALA A 379 -8.73 -41.02 -11.23
CA ALA A 379 -10.10 -41.38 -10.84
C ALA A 379 -10.68 -40.31 -9.89
N ASP A 380 -11.91 -39.91 -10.17
CA ASP A 380 -12.58 -38.71 -9.65
C ASP A 380 -12.77 -38.67 -8.10
N ASP A 381 -12.46 -39.77 -7.38
CA ASP A 381 -12.85 -39.97 -5.97
C ASP A 381 -11.69 -40.22 -4.98
N ALA A 382 -10.42 -40.05 -5.37
CA ALA A 382 -9.32 -40.18 -4.40
C ALA A 382 -9.15 -38.89 -3.57
N PRO A 383 -9.11 -38.96 -2.22
CA PRO A 383 -9.04 -37.76 -1.38
C PRO A 383 -7.78 -36.95 -1.69
N VAL A 384 -8.03 -35.68 -2.02
CA VAL A 384 -7.12 -34.59 -2.47
C VAL A 384 -5.99 -34.28 -1.46
N ASN A 385 -5.94 -34.97 -0.32
CA ASN A 385 -5.08 -34.63 0.81
C ASN A 385 -3.88 -35.58 0.97
N ARG A 386 -3.22 -35.95 -0.13
CA ARG A 386 -1.80 -36.35 -0.06
C ARG A 386 -0.94 -35.11 -0.19
N ARG A 387 -0.92 -34.29 0.88
CA ARG A 387 0.24 -33.44 1.15
C ARG A 387 1.48 -34.32 1.03
N PHE A 388 2.29 -34.01 0.02
CA PHE A 388 3.54 -34.66 -0.38
C PHE A 388 4.19 -35.52 0.73
N LEU A 389 3.85 -36.81 0.75
CA LEU A 389 4.48 -37.80 1.62
C LEU A 389 5.83 -38.21 1.03
N ILE A 390 6.81 -37.32 1.13
CA ILE A 390 8.23 -37.70 1.14
C ILE A 390 8.76 -37.22 2.49
N LEU A 391 8.31 -37.80 3.62
CA LEU A 391 8.97 -37.69 4.92
C LEU A 391 8.34 -38.61 5.97
N ALA A 392 8.61 -39.91 5.83
CA ALA A 392 8.74 -40.82 6.97
C ALA A 392 9.44 -42.10 6.49
N ARG A 393 10.66 -42.28 6.97
CA ARG A 393 11.52 -43.46 6.85
C ARG A 393 10.74 -44.78 6.96
N ARG A 394 10.52 -45.48 5.83
CA ARG A 394 10.29 -46.94 5.78
C ARG A 394 10.88 -47.52 4.48
N PRO A 395 11.71 -48.57 4.55
CA PRO A 395 12.26 -49.23 3.37
C PRO A 395 11.27 -50.29 2.88
N ALA A 396 10.37 -49.91 1.97
CA ALA A 396 9.62 -50.87 1.17
C ALA A 396 9.00 -50.15 -0.03
N ALA A 397 9.46 -50.53 -1.22
CA ALA A 397 8.91 -50.28 -2.55
C ALA A 397 7.47 -49.72 -2.58
N ARG A 398 7.35 -48.41 -2.84
CA ARG A 398 6.25 -47.73 -3.54
C ARG A 398 6.66 -46.27 -3.75
N SER A 399 7.48 -46.06 -4.77
CA SER A 399 7.85 -44.74 -5.29
C SER A 399 6.59 -43.95 -5.62
N LEU A 400 6.48 -42.71 -5.10
CA LEU A 400 5.64 -41.69 -5.74
C LEU A 400 6.04 -41.61 -7.22
N PRO A 401 5.13 -41.33 -8.17
CA PRO A 401 5.49 -41.31 -9.58
C PRO A 401 6.61 -40.26 -9.76
N PRO A 402 7.79 -40.65 -10.29
CA PRO A 402 8.77 -39.68 -10.70
C PRO A 402 8.10 -38.86 -11.79
N TYR A 403 7.98 -37.55 -11.58
CA TYR A 403 7.53 -36.67 -12.64
C TYR A 403 8.56 -36.74 -13.76
N ASP A 404 8.12 -36.85 -15.02
CA ASP A 404 9.01 -36.76 -16.18
C ASP A 404 9.40 -35.29 -16.38
N LEU A 405 10.46 -34.88 -15.67
CA LEU A 405 10.98 -33.52 -15.70
C LEU A 405 11.59 -33.18 -17.05
N ASP A 406 12.17 -34.17 -17.72
CA ASP A 406 12.78 -33.98 -19.03
C ASP A 406 11.70 -33.67 -20.07
N ALA A 407 10.55 -34.35 -20.00
CA ALA A 407 9.39 -33.98 -20.80
C ALA A 407 8.88 -32.58 -20.46
N PHE A 408 8.71 -32.26 -19.17
CA PHE A 408 8.22 -30.94 -18.77
C PHE A 408 9.07 -29.80 -19.30
N ILE A 409 10.40 -29.90 -19.15
CA ILE A 409 11.31 -28.86 -19.61
C ILE A 409 11.40 -28.86 -21.14
N ARG A 410 11.49 -30.02 -21.80
CA ARG A 410 11.52 -30.11 -23.27
C ARG A 410 10.28 -29.51 -23.93
N ASP A 411 9.10 -29.76 -23.38
CA ASP A 411 7.84 -29.21 -23.89
C ASP A 411 7.79 -27.70 -23.64
N SER A 412 8.31 -27.23 -22.50
CA SER A 412 8.42 -25.79 -22.24
C SER A 412 9.33 -25.09 -23.26
N MET A 413 10.46 -25.68 -23.64
CA MET A 413 11.41 -25.10 -24.60
C MET A 413 10.86 -24.99 -26.03
N GLN A 414 9.78 -25.73 -26.36
CA GLN A 414 9.10 -25.60 -27.65
C GLN A 414 8.21 -24.35 -27.72
N ILE A 415 7.93 -23.73 -26.57
CA ILE A 415 7.09 -22.53 -26.50
C ILE A 415 7.95 -21.31 -26.74
N ASP A 416 7.68 -20.66 -27.86
CA ASP A 416 8.29 -19.39 -28.18
C ASP A 416 7.71 -18.29 -27.27
N VAL A 417 8.60 -17.62 -26.55
CA VAL A 417 8.27 -16.48 -25.70
C VAL A 417 9.21 -15.37 -26.13
N SER A 418 8.68 -14.44 -26.92
CA SER A 418 9.46 -13.37 -27.50
C SER A 418 9.80 -12.29 -26.45
N PRO A 419 11.09 -11.94 -26.25
CA PRO A 419 11.48 -10.82 -25.38
C PRO A 419 10.82 -9.51 -25.80
N LEU A 420 10.59 -9.31 -27.10
CA LEU A 420 9.98 -8.11 -27.66
C LEU A 420 8.53 -7.93 -27.18
N ASP A 421 7.74 -9.00 -27.23
CA ASP A 421 6.35 -8.95 -26.79
C ASP A 421 6.25 -8.72 -25.28
N LEU A 422 7.14 -9.34 -24.50
CA LEU A 422 7.21 -9.12 -23.06
C LEU A 422 7.57 -7.67 -22.70
N ALA A 423 8.51 -7.06 -23.42
CA ALA A 423 8.88 -5.65 -23.26
C ALA A 423 7.71 -4.72 -23.65
N ARG A 424 7.00 -5.04 -24.74
CA ARG A 424 5.81 -4.31 -25.16
C ARG A 424 4.69 -4.39 -24.10
N TRP A 425 4.40 -5.56 -23.56
CA TRP A 425 3.39 -5.71 -22.50
C TRP A 425 3.83 -5.07 -21.17
N LYS A 426 5.13 -5.01 -20.89
CA LYS A 426 5.64 -4.21 -19.77
C LYS A 426 5.35 -2.73 -19.95
N ALA A 427 5.63 -2.17 -21.13
CA ALA A 427 5.30 -0.78 -21.43
C ALA A 427 3.78 -0.50 -21.39
N GLU A 428 2.96 -1.44 -21.86
CA GLU A 428 1.51 -1.38 -21.73
C GLU A 428 1.07 -1.35 -20.26
N PHE A 429 1.62 -2.25 -19.44
CA PHE A 429 1.34 -2.32 -18.00
C PHE A 429 1.74 -1.03 -17.27
N ASP A 430 2.91 -0.47 -17.57
CA ASP A 430 3.39 0.78 -16.98
C ASP A 430 2.46 1.95 -17.34
N LEU A 431 1.95 1.98 -18.58
CA LEU A 431 0.95 2.95 -19.01
C LEU A 431 -0.35 2.77 -18.22
N LEU A 432 -0.84 1.54 -18.06
CA LEU A 432 -2.05 1.24 -17.29
C LEU A 432 -1.93 1.71 -15.84
N LEU A 433 -0.82 1.40 -15.16
CA LEU A 433 -0.57 1.88 -13.81
C LEU A 433 -0.56 3.41 -13.74
N SER A 434 0.11 4.07 -14.68
CA SER A 434 0.14 5.55 -14.70
C SER A 434 -1.26 6.16 -14.88
N GLN A 435 -2.12 5.51 -15.67
CA GLN A 435 -3.50 5.95 -15.87
C GLN A 435 -4.33 5.72 -14.61
N ASP A 436 -4.16 4.59 -13.92
CA ASP A 436 -4.89 4.28 -12.69
C ASP A 436 -4.46 5.20 -11.54
N SER A 437 -3.17 5.54 -11.42
CA SER A 437 -2.71 6.55 -10.47
C SER A 437 -3.30 7.94 -10.75
N ARG A 438 -3.39 8.33 -12.03
CA ARG A 438 -4.04 9.60 -12.43
C ARG A 438 -5.52 9.60 -12.08
N ARG A 439 -6.25 8.52 -12.41
CA ARG A 439 -7.66 8.36 -12.05
C ARG A 439 -7.88 8.41 -10.53
N ALA A 440 -7.01 7.79 -9.74
CA ALA A 440 -7.09 7.84 -8.29
C ALA A 440 -6.86 9.26 -7.76
N ALA A 441 -5.90 10.00 -8.32
CA ALA A 441 -5.68 11.40 -7.99
C ALA A 441 -6.91 12.26 -8.33
N ASP A 442 -7.48 12.10 -9.53
CA ASP A 442 -8.68 12.81 -9.96
C ASP A 442 -9.86 12.51 -9.01
N ILE A 443 -10.08 11.24 -8.65
CA ILE A 443 -11.10 10.85 -7.67
C ILE A 443 -10.87 11.53 -6.32
N ASN A 444 -9.62 11.62 -5.85
CA ASN A 444 -9.30 12.28 -4.59
C ASN A 444 -9.54 13.80 -4.66
N THR A 445 -9.21 14.46 -5.78
CA THR A 445 -9.52 15.89 -5.97
C THR A 445 -11.03 16.13 -5.99
N LEU A 446 -11.80 15.29 -6.70
CA LEU A 446 -13.26 15.36 -6.74
C LEU A 446 -13.88 15.09 -5.37
N ARG A 447 -13.30 14.18 -4.58
CA ARG A 447 -13.74 13.94 -3.19
C ARG A 447 -13.49 15.16 -2.31
N ALA A 448 -12.34 15.82 -2.42
CA ALA A 448 -12.03 17.03 -1.68
C ALA A 448 -12.96 18.19 -2.07
N GLN A 449 -13.19 18.40 -3.37
CA GLN A 449 -14.12 19.42 -3.88
C GLN A 449 -15.55 19.17 -3.41
N ASN A 450 -16.03 17.92 -3.50
CA ASN A 450 -17.34 17.54 -2.96
C ASN A 450 -17.41 17.78 -1.44
N GLY A 451 -16.31 17.55 -0.72
CA GLY A 451 -16.16 17.90 0.69
C GLY A 451 -16.38 19.40 0.91
N CYS A 452 -15.68 20.27 0.19
CA CYS A 452 -15.82 21.73 0.30
C CYS A 452 -17.23 22.21 -0.03
N LEU A 453 -17.79 21.74 -1.15
CA LEU A 453 -19.16 22.10 -1.57
C LEU A 453 -20.20 21.69 -0.53
N ARG A 454 -20.04 20.53 0.14
CA ARG A 454 -20.93 20.14 1.25
C ARG A 454 -20.85 21.11 2.43
N HIS A 455 -19.66 21.61 2.76
CA HIS A 455 -19.51 22.61 3.83
C HIS A 455 -20.12 23.96 3.41
N GLU A 456 -19.95 24.36 2.16
CA GLU A 456 -20.53 25.59 1.62
C GLU A 456 -22.06 25.53 1.59
N VAL A 457 -22.64 24.42 1.13
CA VAL A 457 -24.10 24.19 1.18
C VAL A 457 -24.60 24.30 2.62
N LYS A 458 -23.93 23.65 3.57
CA LYS A 458 -24.30 23.73 4.99
C LYS A 458 -24.19 25.16 5.53
N ALA A 459 -23.19 25.93 5.12
CA ALA A 459 -23.04 27.33 5.52
C ALA A 459 -24.17 28.20 4.96
N VAL A 460 -24.54 28.02 3.69
CA VAL A 460 -25.66 28.72 3.05
C VAL A 460 -27.00 28.31 3.69
N GLU A 461 -27.19 27.04 4.03
CA GLU A 461 -28.36 26.58 4.78
C GLU A 461 -28.47 27.30 6.13
N ILE A 462 -27.38 27.37 6.90
CA ILE A 462 -27.36 28.10 8.17
C ILE A 462 -27.69 29.57 7.97
N GLN A 463 -27.10 30.23 6.97
CA GLN A 463 -27.37 31.64 6.65
C GLN A 463 -28.82 31.88 6.24
N THR A 464 -29.39 31.01 5.41
CA THR A 464 -30.80 31.12 4.99
C THR A 464 -31.76 30.85 6.15
N HIS A 465 -31.43 29.94 7.07
CA HIS A 465 -32.19 29.73 8.30
C HIS A 465 -32.15 30.97 9.21
N ALA A 466 -30.97 31.60 9.38
CA ALA A 466 -30.84 32.84 10.14
C ALA A 466 -31.66 33.99 9.51
N LEU A 467 -31.54 34.19 8.19
CA LEU A 467 -32.28 35.23 7.48
C LEU A 467 -33.80 35.03 7.57
N ARG A 468 -34.28 33.78 7.49
CA ARG A 468 -35.71 33.46 7.66
C ARG A 468 -36.18 33.78 9.08
N HIS A 469 -35.38 33.49 10.09
CA HIS A 469 -35.70 33.82 11.48
C HIS A 469 -35.83 35.34 11.67
N ASP A 470 -34.87 36.12 11.14
CA ASP A 470 -34.88 37.58 11.23
C ASP A 470 -36.06 38.21 10.47
N HIS A 471 -36.40 37.64 9.29
CA HIS A 471 -37.57 38.06 8.54
C HIS A 471 -38.88 37.79 9.31
N LEU A 472 -39.01 36.61 9.93
CA LEU A 472 -40.17 36.29 10.77
C LEU A 472 -40.28 37.24 11.96
N ALA A 473 -39.17 37.57 12.63
CA ALA A 473 -39.14 38.54 13.71
C ALA A 473 -39.56 39.94 13.25
N SER A 474 -39.10 40.37 12.07
CA SER A 474 -39.46 41.65 11.47
C SER A 474 -40.95 41.72 11.11
N VAL A 475 -41.50 40.64 10.53
CA VAL A 475 -42.93 40.52 10.22
C VAL A 475 -43.76 40.53 11.50
N GLN A 476 -43.33 39.84 12.56
CA GLN A 476 -44.01 39.85 13.84
C GLN A 476 -44.07 41.28 14.41
N SER A 477 -42.94 42.00 14.42
CA SER A 477 -42.91 43.40 14.86
C SER A 477 -43.83 44.31 14.02
N LEU A 478 -43.90 44.10 12.70
CA LEU A 478 -44.83 44.83 11.83
C LEU A 478 -46.30 44.54 12.16
N VAL A 479 -46.63 43.27 12.46
CA VAL A 479 -47.97 42.87 12.90
C VAL A 479 -48.29 43.53 14.24
N ASP A 480 -47.37 43.50 15.20
CA ASP A 480 -47.56 44.11 16.51
C ASP A 480 -47.80 45.63 16.39
N VAL A 481 -47.00 46.33 15.58
CA VAL A 481 -47.20 47.76 15.27
C VAL A 481 -48.56 47.99 14.60
N LYS A 482 -48.96 47.11 13.68
CA LYS A 482 -50.24 47.22 12.99
C LYS A 482 -51.44 46.95 13.90
N ILE A 483 -51.28 46.16 14.95
CA ILE A 483 -52.28 45.93 16.00
C ILE A 483 -52.36 47.11 16.96
N ALA A 484 -51.23 47.75 17.31
CA ALA A 484 -51.20 48.91 18.19
C ALA A 484 -51.68 50.21 17.51
N LEU A 485 -51.61 50.28 16.17
CA LEU A 485 -51.96 51.48 15.40
C LEU A 485 -53.41 51.97 15.62
N PRO A 486 -54.44 51.11 15.61
CA PRO A 486 -55.82 51.52 15.86
C PRO A 486 -56.08 51.94 17.31
N GLU A 487 -55.39 51.34 18.27
CA GLU A 487 -55.47 51.75 19.69
C GLU A 487 -54.94 53.17 19.86
N LEU A 488 -53.74 53.43 19.35
CA LEU A 488 -53.15 54.78 19.36
C LEU A 488 -53.96 55.79 18.54
N GLN A 489 -54.57 55.38 17.42
CA GLN A 489 -55.49 56.25 16.67
C GLN A 489 -56.75 56.57 17.48
N GLY A 490 -57.31 55.57 18.18
CA GLY A 490 -58.44 55.78 19.09
C GLY A 490 -58.08 56.74 20.22
N ASP A 491 -56.91 56.59 20.84
CA ASP A 491 -56.42 57.50 21.89
C ASP A 491 -56.24 58.92 21.36
N VAL A 492 -55.74 59.08 20.14
CA VAL A 492 -55.60 60.40 19.48
C VAL A 492 -56.96 61.02 19.21
N ASP A 493 -57.93 60.26 18.72
CA ASP A 493 -59.29 60.74 18.48
C ASP A 493 -59.99 61.10 19.80
N GLU A 494 -59.78 60.31 20.86
CA GLU A 494 -60.31 60.59 22.19
C GLU A 494 -59.70 61.86 22.78
N LEU A 495 -58.37 61.98 22.77
CA LEU A 495 -57.67 63.20 23.19
C LEU A 495 -58.12 64.42 22.39
N ALA A 496 -58.31 64.30 21.07
CA ALA A 496 -58.84 65.37 20.24
C ALA A 496 -60.27 65.76 20.65
N SER A 497 -61.12 64.78 20.97
CA SER A 497 -62.48 65.04 21.47
C SER A 497 -62.47 65.72 22.86
N GLN A 498 -61.54 65.33 23.74
CA GLN A 498 -61.36 65.93 25.06
C GLN A 498 -60.91 67.39 24.92
N VAL A 499 -59.93 67.67 24.06
CA VAL A 499 -59.50 69.04 23.73
C VAL A 499 -60.67 69.86 23.21
N ALA A 500 -61.44 69.35 22.24
CA ALA A 500 -62.62 70.05 21.73
C ALA A 500 -63.67 70.32 22.83
N SER A 501 -63.85 69.39 23.77
CA SER A 501 -64.78 69.56 24.91
C SER A 501 -64.30 70.61 25.91
N LEU A 502 -62.99 70.67 26.16
CA LEU A 502 -62.35 71.66 27.01
C LEU A 502 -62.42 73.04 26.37
N GLU A 503 -62.14 73.15 25.07
CA GLU A 503 -62.32 74.37 24.28
C GLU A 503 -63.78 74.87 24.35
N ALA A 504 -64.76 73.98 24.17
CA ALA A 504 -66.18 74.33 24.30
C ALA A 504 -66.60 74.71 25.73
N SER A 505 -65.90 74.20 26.75
CA SER A 505 -66.14 74.54 28.15
C SER A 505 -65.50 75.88 28.51
N ILE A 506 -64.31 76.16 27.99
CA ILE A 506 -63.66 77.49 28.05
C ILE A 506 -64.57 78.51 27.38
N HIS A 507 -65.07 78.23 26.18
CA HIS A 507 -65.98 79.13 25.48
C HIS A 507 -67.29 79.39 26.26
N ARG A 508 -67.83 78.36 26.95
CA ARG A 508 -68.98 78.52 27.85
C ARG A 508 -68.66 79.33 29.11
N MET A 509 -67.45 79.20 29.65
CA MET A 509 -66.98 80.05 30.75
C MET A 509 -66.79 81.50 30.29
N GLU A 510 -66.25 81.74 29.10
CA GLU A 510 -66.15 83.07 28.50
C GLU A 510 -67.53 83.71 28.31
N LEU A 511 -68.54 82.95 27.87
CA LEU A 511 -69.93 83.42 27.78
C LEU A 511 -70.58 83.70 29.14
N ARG A 512 -70.23 82.92 30.18
CA ARG A 512 -70.67 83.17 31.56
C ARG A 512 -69.99 84.38 32.19
N VAL A 513 -68.72 84.60 31.90
CA VAL A 513 -67.95 85.77 32.33
C VAL A 513 -68.39 87.02 31.56
N GLY A 514 -68.76 86.88 30.29
CA GLY A 514 -69.30 87.96 29.45
C GLY A 514 -70.71 88.43 29.82
N ALA A 515 -71.50 87.63 30.53
CA ALA A 515 -72.88 87.96 30.93
C ALA A 515 -73.01 88.58 32.34
N GLY A 516 -71.90 88.83 33.05
CA GLY A 516 -71.89 89.34 34.42
C GLY A 516 -70.67 90.18 34.76
N HIS A 517 -70.30 91.13 33.89
CA HIS A 517 -69.22 92.09 34.13
C HIS A 517 -69.73 93.53 34.12
N ALA A 518 -70.62 93.82 35.08
CA ALA A 518 -70.81 95.16 35.60
C ALA A 518 -71.00 95.00 37.12
N ASP A 519 -70.06 95.57 37.88
CA ASP A 519 -70.05 95.69 39.34
C ASP A 519 -69.75 94.41 40.15
N ILE A 520 -68.45 94.09 40.28
CA ILE A 520 -67.95 93.31 41.42
C ILE A 520 -67.28 94.30 42.41
N PRO A 521 -67.78 94.41 43.65
CA PRO A 521 -67.32 95.35 44.68
C PRO A 521 -65.84 95.25 45.10
N GLN A 522 -65.27 96.42 45.42
CA GLN A 522 -63.87 96.68 45.84
C GLN A 522 -63.37 95.94 47.12
N ASP A 523 -64.18 95.07 47.71
CA ASP A 523 -63.87 94.36 48.97
C ASP A 523 -63.17 93.00 48.73
N ILE A 524 -63.31 92.42 47.53
CA ILE A 524 -62.65 91.15 47.17
C ILE A 524 -61.21 91.38 46.72
N ASP A 525 -60.90 92.49 46.06
CA ASP A 525 -59.53 92.81 45.63
C ASP A 525 -58.58 93.10 46.81
N ALA A 526 -59.09 93.75 47.86
CA ALA A 526 -58.35 93.93 49.11
C ALA A 526 -58.08 92.58 49.80
N ARG A 527 -59.06 91.67 49.78
CA ARG A 527 -58.91 90.32 50.32
C ARG A 527 -57.98 89.44 49.48
N ILE A 528 -57.95 89.60 48.16
CA ILE A 528 -57.00 88.94 47.26
C ILE A 528 -55.59 89.47 47.51
N GLN A 529 -55.40 90.78 47.69
CA GLN A 529 -54.09 91.35 48.04
C GLN A 529 -53.59 90.85 49.41
N GLU A 530 -54.48 90.74 50.40
CA GLU A 530 -54.16 90.19 51.73
C GLU A 530 -53.82 88.69 51.65
N LEU A 531 -54.59 87.90 50.89
CA LEU A 531 -54.33 86.48 50.66
C LEU A 531 -53.06 86.24 49.83
N LEU A 532 -52.73 87.12 48.88
CA LEU A 532 -51.47 87.07 48.12
C LEU A 532 -50.27 87.41 49.02
N ALA A 533 -50.41 88.38 49.93
CA ALA A 533 -49.37 88.68 50.92
C ALA A 533 -49.18 87.52 51.93
N GLN A 534 -50.27 86.89 52.37
CA GLN A 534 -50.21 85.70 53.23
C GLN A 534 -49.61 84.51 52.49
N ASN A 535 -49.99 84.25 51.23
CA ASN A 535 -49.39 83.20 50.42
C ASN A 535 -47.91 83.46 50.16
N ALA A 536 -47.50 84.71 49.90
CA ALA A 536 -46.10 85.07 49.76
C ALA A 536 -45.30 84.78 51.05
N GLN A 537 -45.87 85.13 52.21
CA GLN A 537 -45.26 84.86 53.51
C GLN A 537 -45.20 83.36 53.83
N GLU A 538 -46.22 82.59 53.49
CA GLU A 538 -46.22 81.12 53.64
C GLU A 538 -45.26 80.45 52.64
N THR A 539 -45.11 80.95 51.42
CA THR A 539 -44.08 80.44 50.48
C THR A 539 -42.66 80.74 50.96
N GLU A 540 -42.42 81.91 51.56
CA GLU A 540 -41.12 82.25 52.15
C GLU A 540 -40.83 81.39 53.39
N ARG A 541 -41.85 81.10 54.21
CA ARG A 541 -41.76 80.10 55.29
C ARG A 541 -41.44 78.71 54.78
N LEU A 542 -42.15 78.23 53.74
CA LEU A 542 -41.91 76.92 53.13
C LEU A 542 -40.48 76.84 52.56
N SER A 543 -40.01 77.88 51.87
CA SER A 543 -38.61 77.95 51.41
C SER A 543 -37.63 77.89 52.57
N SER A 544 -37.86 78.62 53.67
CA SER A 544 -36.98 78.56 54.84
C SER A 544 -36.99 77.18 55.52
N LEU A 545 -38.13 76.49 55.52
CA LEU A 545 -38.28 75.16 56.09
C LEU A 545 -37.63 74.10 55.20
N GLU A 546 -37.70 74.25 53.87
CA GLU A 546 -36.97 73.43 52.91
C GLU A 546 -35.45 73.61 53.06
N ASP A 547 -34.96 74.84 53.24
CA ASP A 547 -33.54 75.09 53.51
C ASP A 547 -33.09 74.46 54.83
N GLN A 548 -33.89 74.59 55.90
CA GLN A 548 -33.62 73.93 57.19
C GLN A 548 -33.65 72.41 57.09
N LEU A 549 -34.57 71.85 56.31
CA LEU A 549 -34.68 70.40 56.09
C LEU A 549 -33.50 69.89 55.26
N GLY A 550 -33.03 70.68 54.28
CA GLY A 550 -31.79 70.43 53.54
C GLY A 550 -30.55 70.43 54.44
N GLU A 551 -30.41 71.42 55.33
CA GLU A 551 -29.32 71.47 56.31
C GLU A 551 -29.36 70.29 57.28
N LEU A 552 -30.54 69.92 57.79
CA LEU A 552 -30.71 68.76 58.67
C LEU A 552 -30.41 67.45 57.94
N CYS A 553 -30.81 67.29 56.67
CA CYS A 553 -30.43 66.13 55.86
C CYS A 553 -28.91 66.05 55.66
N LEU A 554 -28.23 67.16 55.39
CA LEU A 554 -26.76 67.17 55.29
C LEU A 554 -26.09 66.84 56.65
N GLN A 555 -26.67 67.30 57.77
CA GLN A 555 -26.20 66.92 59.11
C GLN A 555 -26.46 65.44 59.41
N GLU A 556 -27.60 64.89 59.00
CA GLU A 556 -27.93 63.47 59.16
C GLU A 556 -26.99 62.59 58.30
N GLU A 557 -26.71 62.99 57.06
CA GLU A 557 -25.73 62.31 56.21
C GLU A 557 -24.30 62.40 56.78
N ALA A 558 -23.92 63.57 57.34
CA ALA A 558 -22.63 63.75 58.00
C ALA A 558 -22.52 62.89 59.28
N LEU A 559 -23.54 62.89 60.14
CA LEU A 559 -23.61 62.04 61.34
C LEU A 559 -23.67 60.54 60.97
N ALA A 560 -24.40 60.16 59.92
CA ALA A 560 -24.43 58.79 59.41
C ALA A 560 -23.06 58.37 58.87
N ALA A 561 -22.34 59.27 58.20
CA ALA A 561 -20.97 59.03 57.75
C ALA A 561 -19.98 58.90 58.94
N GLU A 562 -20.13 59.72 59.99
CA GLU A 562 -19.37 59.59 61.24
C GLU A 562 -19.70 58.29 61.99
N LEU A 563 -20.97 57.88 62.03
CA LEU A 563 -21.41 56.64 62.66
C LEU A 563 -20.94 55.40 61.87
N LYS A 564 -20.83 55.51 60.54
CA LYS A 564 -20.22 54.48 59.66
C LYS A 564 -18.70 54.42 59.82
N LYS A 565 -18.02 55.54 60.12
CA LYS A 565 -16.59 55.58 60.50
C LYS A 565 -16.37 55.03 61.92
N SER A 566 -17.24 55.35 62.88
CA SER A 566 -17.23 54.84 64.26
C SER A 566 -17.50 53.32 64.31
N LYS A 567 -18.47 52.81 63.54
CA LYS A 567 -18.69 51.36 63.36
C LYS A 567 -17.51 50.63 62.70
N LYS A 568 -16.71 51.30 61.86
CA LYS A 568 -15.45 50.72 61.34
C LYS A 568 -14.31 50.72 62.36
N TRP A 569 -14.36 51.57 63.39
CA TRP A 569 -13.39 51.62 64.49
C TRP A 569 -13.73 50.59 65.59
N PHE A 570 -15.02 50.30 65.83
CA PHE A 570 -15.49 49.33 66.83
C PHE A 570 -15.31 47.85 66.45
N TRP A 571 -14.85 47.53 65.23
CA TRP A 571 -14.55 46.15 64.78
C TRP A 571 -13.06 45.92 64.45
N LYS A 572 -12.15 46.75 64.98
CA LYS A 572 -10.70 46.62 64.75
C LYS A 572 -9.81 46.81 65.99
N HIS A 573 -10.36 46.71 67.20
CA HIS A 573 -9.58 46.46 68.43
C HIS A 573 -10.29 45.48 69.35
#